data_AF-A0A8T2XJH0-F1
#
_entry.id   AF-A0A8T2XJH0-F1
#
_cell.length_a   1.000
_cell.length_b   1.000
_cell.length_c   1.000
_cell.angle_alpha   90.00
_cell.angle_beta   90.00
_cell.angle_gamma   90.00
#
_symmetry.space_group_name_H-M   'P 1'
#
loop_
_entity.id
_entity.type
_entity.pdbx_description
1 polymer ?
#
loop_
_entity_poly.entity_id
_entity_poly.type
_entity_poly.pdbx_seq_one_letter_code
_entity_poly.pdbx_strand_id
1 'polypeptide(L)'
;MQQRKAGRPSGTDGSDFSYRMVVDSRYTKVAKGKSRLKALIFIQGIFQLIELLYVVLPISKGKDPNILAVSSSVIGLISLLIGELGRRRSRAGFLRFYLAVSTITVLLSIFCAVSSSSTLETG
;
A
#
# COMPACT_ATOMS: atom_id res chain seq x y z
N MET A 1 2.43 21.88 26.20
CA MET A 1 1.67 22.78 25.30
C MET A 1 2.67 23.75 24.69
N GLN A 2 2.84 23.73 23.36
CA GLN A 2 3.80 24.60 22.69
C GLN A 2 3.10 25.93 22.38
N GLN A 3 3.35 26.95 23.20
CA GLN A 3 2.86 28.31 22.95
C GLN A 3 3.40 28.79 21.59
N ARG A 4 2.54 28.81 20.58
CA ARG A 4 2.81 29.56 19.34
C ARG A 4 2.48 31.01 19.63
N LYS A 5 3.51 31.86 19.77
CA LYS A 5 3.33 33.32 19.80
C LYS A 5 2.49 33.72 18.58
N ALA A 6 1.37 34.38 18.84
CA ALA A 6 0.34 34.74 17.88
C ALA A 6 0.77 35.93 17.00
N GLY A 7 1.82 35.76 16.20
CA GLY A 7 2.26 36.77 15.23
C GLY A 7 2.78 36.11 13.96
N ARG A 8 2.19 36.44 12.81
CA ARG A 8 2.79 36.15 11.51
C ARG A 8 4.12 36.92 11.46
N PRO A 9 5.28 36.27 11.23
CA PRO A 9 6.52 37.00 11.03
C PRO A 9 6.33 37.86 9.78
N SER A 10 6.16 39.18 9.94
CA SER A 10 6.14 40.11 8.83
C SER A 10 7.56 40.64 8.64
N GLY A 11 8.32 40.00 7.77
CA GLY A 11 9.67 40.42 7.48
C GLY A 11 10.21 39.75 6.23
N THR A 12 10.73 40.58 5.33
CA THR A 12 11.70 40.21 4.26
C THR A 12 13.07 39.83 4.87
N ASP A 13 13.14 39.71 6.19
CA ASP A 13 14.33 39.66 7.06
C ASP A 13 14.82 38.23 7.29
N GLY A 14 14.77 37.36 6.28
CA GLY A 14 15.33 36.00 6.38
C GLY A 14 14.65 35.06 7.39
N SER A 15 13.83 35.55 8.32
CA SER A 15 13.08 34.74 9.28
C SER A 15 11.95 33.97 8.58
N ASP A 16 11.26 34.61 7.63
CA ASP A 16 10.31 33.95 6.72
C ASP A 16 11.03 32.96 5.79
N PHE A 17 12.26 33.27 5.36
CA PHE A 17 13.07 32.36 4.54
C PHE A 17 13.50 31.12 5.32
N SER A 18 14.03 31.24 6.54
CA SER A 18 14.36 30.11 7.40
C SER A 18 13.11 29.30 7.76
N TYR A 19 11.98 29.95 8.02
CA TYR A 19 10.71 29.26 8.28
C TYR A 19 10.27 28.46 7.05
N ARG A 20 10.21 29.08 5.86
CA ARG A 20 9.87 28.41 4.60
C ARG A 20 10.85 27.29 4.28
N MET A 21 12.16 27.48 4.43
CA MET A 21 13.14 26.43 4.16
C MET A 21 12.97 25.19 5.06
N VAL A 22 12.64 25.35 6.34
CA VAL A 22 12.44 24.23 7.27
C VAL A 22 11.05 23.59 7.08
N VAL A 23 10.04 24.41 6.83
CA VAL A 23 8.64 23.98 6.71
C VAL A 23 8.35 23.38 5.33
N ASP A 24 8.77 24.04 4.25
CA ASP A 24 8.65 23.53 2.88
C ASP A 24 9.48 22.27 2.68
N SER A 25 10.67 22.16 3.29
CA SER A 25 11.44 20.91 3.25
C SER A 25 10.66 19.75 3.88
N ARG A 26 9.97 19.96 5.00
CA ARG A 26 9.13 18.94 5.64
C ARG A 26 7.89 18.61 4.81
N TYR A 27 7.18 19.60 4.29
CA TYR A 27 6.02 19.37 3.43
C TYR A 27 6.41 18.67 2.12
N THR A 28 7.53 19.05 1.52
CA THR A 28 8.07 18.44 0.30
C THR A 28 8.46 16.99 0.55
N LYS A 29 9.10 16.67 1.68
CA LYS A 29 9.41 15.28 2.08
C LYS A 29 8.15 14.43 2.21
N VAL A 30 7.11 14.94 2.86
CA VAL A 30 5.82 14.24 3.01
C VAL A 30 5.13 14.06 1.66
N ALA A 31 5.13 15.08 0.81
CA ALA A 31 4.54 15.02 -0.54
C ALA A 31 5.25 13.97 -1.41
N LYS A 32 6.59 13.98 -1.41
CA LYS A 32 7.40 12.99 -2.14
C LYS A 32 7.16 11.58 -1.61
N GLY A 33 7.07 11.41 -0.29
CA GLY A 33 6.72 10.14 0.36
C GLY A 33 5.33 9.64 -0.06
N LYS A 34 4.32 10.50 -0.02
CA LYS A 34 2.94 10.18 -0.46
C LYS A 34 2.86 9.82 -1.94
N SER A 35 3.63 10.50 -2.79
CA SER A 35 3.69 10.20 -4.22
C SER A 35 4.29 8.82 -4.49
N ARG A 36 5.43 8.51 -3.85
CA ARG A 36 6.06 7.18 -3.95
C ARG A 36 5.11 6.09 -3.46
N LEU A 37 4.45 6.33 -2.34
CA LEU A 37 3.49 5.38 -1.78
C LEU A 37 2.29 5.16 -2.71
N LYS A 38 1.78 6.21 -3.36
CA LYS A 38 0.73 6.09 -4.38
C LYS A 38 1.17 5.16 -5.51
N ALA A 39 2.42 5.31 -5.98
CA ALA A 39 2.96 4.46 -7.03
C ALA A 39 3.06 2.99 -6.58
N LEU A 40 3.52 2.73 -5.35
CA LEU A 40 3.60 1.36 -4.81
C LEU A 40 2.23 0.70 -4.67
N ILE A 41 1.24 1.40 -4.10
CA ILE A 41 -0.14 0.89 -4.00
C ILE A 41 -0.73 0.62 -5.39
N PHE A 42 -0.43 1.48 -6.37
CA PHE A 42 -0.88 1.29 -7.73
C PHE A 42 -0.27 0.05 -8.39
N ILE A 43 1.05 -0.15 -8.27
CA ILE A 43 1.75 -1.35 -8.76
C ILE A 43 1.16 -2.60 -8.10
N GLN A 44 0.96 -2.57 -6.79
CA GLN A 44 0.36 -3.68 -6.07
C GLN A 44 -1.09 -3.96 -6.53
N GLY A 45 -1.83 -2.92 -6.92
CA GLY A 45 -3.16 -3.07 -7.51
C GLY A 45 -3.13 -3.80 -8.85
N ILE A 46 -2.12 -3.56 -9.69
CA ILE A 46 -1.93 -4.29 -10.94
C ILE A 46 -1.68 -5.78 -10.66
N PHE A 47 -0.80 -6.10 -9.72
CA PHE A 47 -0.56 -7.50 -9.32
C PHE A 47 -1.83 -8.17 -8.79
N GLN A 48 -2.61 -7.49 -7.95
CA GLN A 48 -3.87 -8.03 -7.43
C GLN A 48 -4.90 -8.28 -8.54
N LEU A 49 -4.94 -7.44 -9.57
CA LEU A 49 -5.80 -7.65 -10.75
C LEU A 49 -5.37 -8.87 -11.56
N ILE A 50 -4.06 -9.10 -11.71
CA ILE A 50 -3.53 -10.29 -12.37
C ILE A 50 -3.87 -11.54 -11.57
N GLU A 51 -3.69 -11.52 -10.24
CA GLU A 51 -4.08 -12.63 -9.36
C GLU A 51 -5.58 -12.93 -9.45
N LEU A 52 -6.42 -11.89 -9.43
CA LEU A 52 -7.86 -12.04 -9.60
C LEU A 52 -8.23 -12.68 -10.95
N LEU A 53 -7.60 -12.24 -12.04
CA LEU A 53 -7.81 -12.83 -13.36
C LEU A 53 -7.42 -14.32 -13.38
N TYR A 54 -6.29 -14.65 -12.75
CA TYR A 54 -5.82 -16.04 -12.66
C TYR A 54 -6.75 -16.94 -11.84
N VAL A 55 -7.43 -16.39 -10.83
CA VAL A 55 -8.42 -17.12 -10.03
C VAL A 55 -9.77 -17.24 -10.76
N VAL A 56 -10.20 -16.21 -11.47
CA VAL A 56 -11.52 -16.18 -12.16
C VAL A 56 -11.52 -17.03 -13.44
N LEU A 57 -10.41 -17.08 -14.18
CA LEU A 57 -10.34 -17.78 -15.47
C LEU A 57 -10.63 -19.29 -15.37
N PRO A 58 -10.08 -20.06 -14.40
CA PRO A 58 -10.39 -21.48 -14.21
C PRO A 58 -11.83 -21.71 -13.75
N ILE A 59 -12.35 -20.83 -12.89
CA ILE A 59 -13.74 -20.90 -12.39
C ILE A 59 -14.72 -20.76 -13.55
N SER A 60 -14.46 -19.80 -14.45
CA SER A 60 -15.28 -19.60 -15.65
C SER A 60 -15.26 -20.79 -16.62
N LYS A 61 -14.22 -21.65 -16.54
CA LYS A 61 -14.10 -22.89 -17.32
C LYS A 61 -14.73 -24.10 -16.60
N GLY A 62 -15.41 -23.90 -15.49
CA GLY A 62 -16.07 -24.98 -14.72
C GLY A 62 -15.10 -25.84 -13.90
N LYS A 63 -13.87 -25.38 -13.67
CA LYS A 63 -12.91 -26.05 -12.80
C LYS A 63 -13.20 -25.65 -11.35
N ASP A 64 -13.07 -26.59 -10.42
CA ASP A 64 -13.34 -26.33 -9.01
C ASP A 64 -12.49 -25.17 -8.47
N PRO A 65 -13.10 -24.18 -7.80
CA PRO A 65 -12.40 -23.05 -7.24
C PRO A 65 -11.49 -23.50 -6.10
N ASN A 66 -10.20 -23.15 -6.18
CA ASN A 66 -9.32 -23.30 -5.02
C ASN A 66 -9.69 -22.23 -3.97
N ILE A 67 -10.46 -22.63 -2.96
CA ILE A 67 -10.99 -21.75 -1.91
C ILE A 67 -9.90 -20.91 -1.23
N LEU A 68 -8.69 -21.47 -1.09
CA LEU A 68 -7.54 -20.75 -0.50
C LEU A 68 -7.06 -19.61 -1.40
N ALA A 69 -6.98 -19.84 -2.72
CA ALA A 69 -6.59 -18.80 -3.67
C ALA A 69 -7.67 -17.71 -3.83
N VAL A 70 -8.95 -18.10 -3.78
CA VAL A 70 -10.07 -17.14 -3.79
C VAL A 70 -10.03 -16.27 -2.54
N SER A 71 -9.89 -16.88 -1.36
CA SER A 71 -9.86 -16.14 -0.09
C SER A 71 -8.63 -15.24 0.04
N SER A 72 -7.44 -15.69 -0.39
CA SER A 72 -6.24 -14.84 -0.42
C SER A 72 -6.44 -13.61 -1.31
N SER A 73 -7.05 -13.80 -2.48
CA SER A 73 -7.32 -12.71 -3.42
C SER A 73 -8.29 -11.68 -2.85
N VAL A 74 -9.36 -12.11 -2.17
CA VAL A 74 -10.33 -11.22 -1.51
C VAL A 74 -9.66 -10.44 -0.37
N ILE A 75 -8.86 -11.10 0.47
CA ILE A 75 -8.14 -10.45 1.57
C ILE A 75 -7.13 -9.43 1.01
N GLY A 76 -6.44 -9.77 -0.09
CA GLY A 76 -5.54 -8.87 -0.80
C GLY A 76 -6.24 -7.60 -1.29
N LEU A 77 -7.41 -7.73 -1.91
CA LEU A 77 -8.24 -6.60 -2.34
C LEU A 77 -8.67 -5.71 -1.17
N ILE A 78 -9.14 -6.29 -0.06
CA ILE A 78 -9.55 -5.53 1.13
C ILE A 78 -8.35 -4.76 1.71
N SER A 79 -7.19 -5.41 1.82
CA SER A 79 -5.96 -4.77 2.29
C SER A 79 -5.62 -3.55 1.43
N LEU A 80 -5.72 -3.68 0.10
CA LEU A 80 -5.41 -2.61 -0.84
C LEU A 80 -6.34 -1.39 -0.68
N LEU A 81 -7.64 -1.62 -0.45
CA LEU A 81 -8.59 -0.56 -0.14
C LEU A 81 -8.23 0.16 1.16
N ILE A 82 -7.83 -0.58 2.21
CA ILE A 82 -7.36 -0.01 3.48
C ILE A 82 -6.07 0.80 3.28
N GLY A 83 -5.15 0.34 2.43
CA GLY A 83 -3.91 1.04 2.07
C GLY A 83 -4.17 2.37 1.39
N GLU A 84 -5.04 2.40 0.37
CA GLU A 84 -5.41 3.63 -0.34
C GLU A 84 -6.18 4.60 0.57
N LEU A 85 -7.06 4.08 1.44
CA LEU A 85 -7.77 4.88 2.43
C LEU A 85 -6.80 5.48 3.47
N GLY A 86 -5.83 4.69 3.93
CA GLY A 86 -4.76 5.13 4.83
C GLY A 86 -3.89 6.22 4.23
N ARG A 87 -3.56 6.10 2.94
CA ARG A 87 -2.84 7.13 2.16
C ARG A 87 -3.63 8.43 2.07
N ARG A 88 -4.92 8.37 1.71
CA ARG A 88 -5.80 9.55 1.58
C ARG A 88 -5.99 10.26 2.92
N ARG A 89 -6.28 9.51 3.99
CA ARG A 89 -6.50 10.07 5.33
C ARG A 89 -5.20 10.40 6.08
N SER A 90 -4.03 10.17 5.48
CA SER A 90 -2.70 10.37 6.10
C SER A 90 -2.57 9.73 7.47
N ARG A 91 -3.25 8.59 7.68
CA ARG A 91 -3.27 7.89 8.96
C ARG A 91 -2.22 6.78 8.95
N ALA A 92 -1.13 7.00 9.68
CA ALA A 92 0.00 6.07 9.75
C ALA A 92 -0.41 4.66 10.22
N GLY A 93 -1.43 4.53 11.08
CA GLY A 93 -1.92 3.23 11.54
C GLY A 93 -2.44 2.33 10.42
N PHE A 94 -3.31 2.85 9.54
CA PHE A 94 -3.83 2.10 8.39
C PHE A 94 -2.72 1.70 7.43
N LEU A 95 -1.72 2.57 7.25
CA LEU A 95 -0.61 2.28 6.36
C LEU A 95 0.31 1.17 6.90
N ARG A 96 0.55 1.15 8.22
CA ARG A 96 1.29 0.07 8.88
C ARG A 96 0.55 -1.26 8.80
N PHE A 97 -0.77 -1.23 9.02
CA PHE A 97 -1.62 -2.41 8.88
C PHE A 97 -1.59 -2.95 7.44
N TYR A 98 -1.79 -2.07 6.46
CA TYR A 98 -1.65 -2.42 5.03
C TYR A 98 -0.31 -3.07 4.73
N LEU A 99 0.79 -2.46 5.18
CA LEU A 99 2.13 -3.00 4.94
C LEU A 99 2.24 -4.43 5.48
N ALA A 100 1.90 -4.63 6.76
CA ALA A 100 2.00 -5.92 7.45
C ALA A 100 1.14 -7.01 6.78
N VAL A 101 -0.13 -6.73 6.54
CA VAL A 101 -1.05 -7.68 5.88
C VAL A 101 -0.56 -8.00 4.48
N SER A 102 -0.18 -6.98 3.70
CA SER A 102 0.25 -7.22 2.31
C SER A 102 1.52 -8.07 2.23
N THR A 103 2.48 -7.89 3.15
CA THR A 103 3.66 -8.75 3.23
C THR A 103 3.31 -10.20 3.56
N ILE A 104 2.39 -10.43 4.49
CA ILE A 104 1.94 -11.77 4.85
C ILE A 104 1.23 -12.43 3.65
N THR A 105 0.35 -11.70 2.96
CA THR A 105 -0.35 -12.19 1.76
C THR A 105 0.64 -12.58 0.66
N VAL A 106 1.64 -11.75 0.36
CA VAL A 106 2.65 -12.05 -0.66
C VAL A 106 3.46 -13.28 -0.30
N LEU A 107 3.92 -13.40 0.95
CA LEU A 107 4.67 -14.57 1.42
C LEU A 107 3.84 -15.84 1.32
N LEU A 108 2.56 -15.79 1.71
CA LEU A 108 1.66 -16.93 1.62
C LEU A 108 1.39 -17.33 0.16
N SER A 109 1.22 -16.36 -0.73
CA SER A 109 1.00 -16.60 -2.15
C SER A 109 2.22 -17.23 -2.81
N ILE A 110 3.44 -16.77 -2.50
CA ILE A 110 4.69 -17.40 -2.95
C ILE A 110 4.80 -18.83 -2.40
N PHE A 111 4.52 -19.04 -1.11
CA PHE A 111 4.56 -20.37 -0.51
C PHE A 111 3.60 -21.33 -1.20
N CYS A 112 2.35 -20.92 -1.43
CA CYS A 112 1.36 -21.71 -2.15
C CYS A 112 1.79 -22.02 -3.59
N ALA A 113 2.37 -21.04 -4.31
CA ALA A 113 2.87 -21.26 -5.66
C ALA A 113 4.01 -22.27 -5.70
N VAL A 114 4.98 -22.16 -4.78
CA VAL A 114 6.09 -23.10 -4.64
C VAL A 114 5.58 -24.49 -4.30
N SER A 115 4.73 -24.65 -3.30
CA SER A 115 4.18 -25.97 -2.93
C SER A 115 3.36 -26.61 -4.05
N SER A 116 2.66 -25.81 -4.86
CA SER A 116 1.92 -26.29 -6.03
C SER A 116 2.85 -26.73 -7.17
N SER A 117 4.02 -26.09 -7.32
CA SER A 117 5.04 -26.54 -8.28
C SER A 117 5.73 -27.83 -7.83
N SER A 118 6.03 -27.97 -6.54
CA SER A 118 6.66 -29.18 -5.98
C SER A 118 5.79 -30.43 -6.17
N THR A 119 4.46 -30.27 -6.13
CA THR A 119 3.49 -31.35 -6.38
C THR A 119 3.32 -31.70 -7.85
N LEU A 120 3.74 -30.83 -8.77
CA LEU A 120 3.72 -31.08 -10.22
C LEU A 120 5.00 -31.78 -10.74
N GLU A 121 6.12 -31.71 -10.02
CA GLU A 121 7.37 -32.35 -10.42
C GLU A 121 7.47 -33.85 -10.04
N THR A 122 6.48 -34.38 -9.31
CA THR A 122 6.44 -35.79 -8.86
C THR A 122 5.29 -36.61 -9.46
N GLY A 123 4.55 -36.08 -10.43
CA GLY A 123 3.41 -36.75 -11.09
C GLY A 123 3.71 -37.24 -12.50
#